data_AF-N0BE75-F1
#
_entry.id   AF-N0BE75-F1
#
_cell.length_a   1.000
_cell.length_b   1.000
_cell.length_c   1.000
_cell.angle_alpha   90.00
_cell.angle_beta   90.00
_cell.angle_gamma   90.00
#
_symmetry.space_group_name_H-M   'P 1'
#
loop_
_entity.id
_entity.type
_entity.pdbx_description
1 polymer ?
#
loop_
_entity_poly.entity_id
_entity_poly.type
_entity_poly.pdbx_seq_one_letter_code
_entity_poly.pdbx_strand_id
1 'polypeptide(L)'
;MLFDFIQRVDKGKPYIEYRLAMCRDYAKLTAVLLHNLFPNSQIYFISIPWHVAAGIKVNKKLYILDQKLPVLTLDAWLRVWNRRTATIYQLKVLDSKNKKKIKLEKCGVAKLSDPSIEVNTEKLTDEVTKLLEINQVTQKENSIVEIPPLSKLAKCYGEDEIVIYSMTRAIKLKLENELCDNINRISKIDVVQDGDNLVVKVYF
;
A
#
# COMPACT_ATOMS: atom_id res chain seq x y z
N MET A 1 7.51 -27.11 -7.54
CA MET A 1 6.94 -27.30 -6.19
C MET A 1 6.46 -26.00 -5.50
N LEU A 2 6.33 -24.87 -6.21
CA LEU A 2 5.39 -23.79 -5.85
C LEU A 2 4.03 -23.95 -6.55
N PHE A 3 3.98 -24.89 -7.51
CA PHE A 3 2.89 -25.10 -8.46
C PHE A 3 1.79 -26.06 -7.98
N ASP A 4 2.05 -26.89 -6.96
CA ASP A 4 1.03 -27.85 -6.47
C ASP A 4 -0.04 -27.21 -5.57
N PHE A 5 -0.05 -25.88 -5.47
CA PHE A 5 -1.15 -25.12 -4.86
C PHE A 5 -2.11 -24.51 -5.90
N ILE A 6 -1.78 -24.64 -7.20
CA ILE A 6 -2.63 -24.19 -8.29
C ILE A 6 -3.47 -25.38 -8.75
N GLN A 7 -4.52 -25.72 -8.01
CA GLN A 7 -5.66 -26.47 -8.56
C GLN A 7 -6.85 -26.43 -7.61
N ARG A 8 -7.78 -25.51 -7.89
CA ARG A 8 -9.24 -25.70 -7.94
C ARG A 8 -9.91 -24.32 -8.00
N VAL A 9 -10.13 -23.84 -9.22
CA VAL A 9 -11.16 -22.82 -9.44
C VAL A 9 -12.47 -23.59 -9.57
N ASP A 10 -13.10 -23.87 -8.42
CA ASP A 10 -14.45 -24.42 -8.38
C ASP A 10 -15.45 -23.29 -8.66
N LYS A 11 -16.21 -23.45 -9.75
CA LYS A 11 -17.36 -22.60 -10.08
C LYS A 11 -18.43 -22.81 -9.00
N GLY A 12 -18.76 -21.76 -8.23
CA GLY A 12 -19.88 -21.76 -7.28
C GLY A 12 -19.58 -21.30 -5.85
N LYS A 13 -18.36 -20.82 -5.55
CA LYS A 13 -18.03 -20.36 -4.20
C LYS A 13 -18.59 -18.96 -3.89
N PRO A 14 -19.06 -18.70 -2.65
CA PRO A 14 -19.55 -17.40 -2.24
C PRO A 14 -18.47 -16.33 -2.45
N TYR A 15 -18.88 -15.13 -2.89
CA TYR A 15 -18.02 -13.98 -3.24
C TYR A 15 -16.88 -13.69 -2.26
N ILE A 16 -17.09 -14.00 -0.97
CA ILE A 16 -16.15 -13.83 0.13
C ILE A 16 -14.94 -14.78 0.02
N GLU A 17 -15.16 -16.05 -0.34
CA GLU A 17 -14.08 -17.02 -0.52
C GLU A 17 -13.20 -16.67 -1.73
N TYR A 18 -13.82 -16.12 -2.78
CA TYR A 18 -13.11 -15.67 -3.98
C TYR A 18 -12.16 -14.51 -3.70
N ARG A 19 -12.61 -13.48 -2.98
CA ARG A 19 -11.75 -12.34 -2.58
C ARG A 19 -10.57 -12.78 -1.69
N LEU A 20 -10.83 -13.71 -0.77
CA LEU A 20 -9.80 -14.29 0.08
C LEU A 20 -8.76 -15.08 -0.72
N ALA A 21 -9.20 -15.84 -1.73
CA ALA A 21 -8.30 -16.57 -2.63
C ALA A 21 -7.39 -15.58 -3.38
N MET A 22 -7.97 -14.51 -3.94
CA MET A 22 -7.20 -13.49 -4.65
C MET A 22 -6.15 -12.80 -3.77
N CYS A 23 -6.52 -12.32 -2.57
CA CYS A 23 -5.54 -11.62 -1.72
C CYS A 23 -4.41 -12.56 -1.27
N ARG A 24 -4.70 -13.84 -1.03
CA ARG A 24 -3.68 -14.85 -0.73
C ARG A 24 -2.73 -15.07 -1.89
N ASP A 25 -3.23 -15.17 -3.12
CA ASP A 25 -2.38 -15.42 -4.28
C ASP A 25 -1.52 -14.20 -4.63
N TYR A 26 -2.07 -12.99 -4.52
CA TYR A 26 -1.28 -11.75 -4.60
C TYR A 26 -0.21 -11.69 -3.51
N ALA A 27 -0.55 -11.99 -2.25
CA ALA A 27 0.44 -12.01 -1.17
C ALA A 27 1.57 -13.02 -1.44
N LYS A 28 1.26 -14.21 -1.97
CA LYS A 28 2.29 -15.20 -2.33
C LYS A 28 3.18 -14.69 -3.46
N LEU A 29 2.60 -14.15 -4.53
CA LEU A 29 3.36 -13.62 -5.66
C LEU A 29 4.29 -12.50 -5.21
N THR A 30 3.77 -11.55 -4.44
CA THR A 30 4.55 -10.46 -3.86
C THR A 30 5.66 -10.98 -2.95
N ALA A 31 5.39 -11.96 -2.09
CA ALA A 31 6.41 -12.54 -1.22
C ALA A 31 7.54 -13.23 -2.00
N VAL A 32 7.22 -13.92 -3.10
CA VAL A 32 8.23 -14.54 -3.98
C VAL A 32 9.07 -13.48 -4.66
N LEU A 33 8.44 -12.44 -5.20
CA LEU A 33 9.16 -11.32 -5.83
C LEU A 33 10.11 -10.64 -4.84
N LEU A 34 9.61 -10.32 -3.64
CA LEU A 34 10.40 -9.70 -2.59
C LEU A 34 11.57 -10.59 -2.15
N HIS A 35 11.35 -11.90 -2.02
CA HIS A 35 12.42 -12.83 -1.68
C HIS A 35 13.52 -12.89 -2.75
N ASN A 36 13.15 -12.81 -4.03
CA ASN A 36 14.11 -12.83 -5.13
C ASN A 36 14.88 -11.51 -5.26
N LEU A 37 14.20 -10.37 -5.08
CA LEU A 37 14.82 -9.04 -5.17
C LEU A 37 15.66 -8.70 -3.92
N PHE A 38 15.25 -9.21 -2.76
CA PHE A 38 15.87 -8.92 -1.47
C PHE A 38 16.14 -10.21 -0.69
N PRO A 39 17.11 -11.04 -1.12
CA PRO A 39 17.32 -12.39 -0.59
C PRO A 39 17.68 -12.42 0.90
N ASN A 40 18.29 -11.35 1.41
CA ASN A 40 18.71 -11.23 2.81
C ASN A 40 17.62 -10.62 3.71
N SER A 41 16.50 -10.17 3.15
CA SER A 41 15.42 -9.54 3.89
C SER A 41 14.45 -10.57 4.46
N GLN A 42 13.90 -10.25 5.63
CA GLN A 42 12.87 -11.08 6.25
C GLN A 42 11.52 -10.78 5.61
N ILE A 43 10.92 -11.79 4.99
CA ILE A 43 9.61 -11.72 4.35
C ILE A 43 8.54 -12.28 5.29
N TYR A 44 7.38 -11.61 5.33
CA TYR A 44 6.28 -11.92 6.22
C TYR A 44 4.96 -12.01 5.46
N PHE A 45 4.01 -12.71 6.05
CA PHE A 45 2.59 -12.66 5.72
C PHE A 45 1.84 -12.11 6.92
N ILE A 46 1.00 -11.11 6.67
CA ILE A 46 0.19 -10.45 7.68
C ILE A 46 -1.26 -10.84 7.41
N SER A 47 -1.92 -11.43 8.40
CA SER A 47 -3.26 -11.99 8.25
C SER A 47 -4.23 -11.40 9.27
N ILE A 48 -5.38 -10.97 8.76
CA ILE A 48 -6.57 -10.57 9.53
C ILE A 48 -7.76 -11.38 9.02
N PRO A 49 -8.93 -11.36 9.70
CA PRO A 49 -10.13 -11.99 9.17
C PRO A 49 -10.42 -11.48 7.75
N TRP A 50 -10.49 -12.43 6.81
CA TRP A 50 -10.84 -12.18 5.40
C TRP A 50 -9.81 -11.43 4.56
N HIS A 51 -8.57 -11.25 5.03
CA HIS A 51 -7.53 -10.59 4.24
C HIS A 51 -6.11 -11.02 4.62
N VAL A 52 -5.23 -11.05 3.62
CA VAL A 52 -3.81 -11.38 3.76
C VAL A 52 -3.00 -10.46 2.86
N ALA A 53 -1.87 -9.96 3.39
CA ALA A 53 -0.90 -9.18 2.64
C ALA A 53 0.52 -9.72 2.88
N ALA A 54 1.42 -9.44 1.95
CA ALA A 54 2.84 -9.71 2.11
C ALA A 54 3.50 -8.53 2.82
N GLY A 55 4.62 -8.77 3.49
CA GLY A 55 5.45 -7.72 4.04
C GLY A 55 6.93 -8.04 4.00
N ILE A 56 7.74 -7.00 4.08
CA ILE A 56 9.19 -7.07 4.09
C ILE A 56 9.72 -6.22 5.24
N LYS A 57 10.72 -6.73 5.94
CA LYS A 57 11.41 -5.95 6.97
C LYS A 57 12.59 -5.20 6.34
N VAL A 58 12.56 -3.88 6.44
CA VAL A 58 13.61 -2.97 5.96
C VAL A 58 13.95 -2.04 7.13
N ASN A 59 15.24 -1.86 7.45
CA ASN A 59 15.70 -1.00 8.54
C ASN A 59 14.95 -1.21 9.87
N LYS A 60 14.76 -2.49 10.24
CA LYS A 60 14.01 -2.94 11.44
C LYS A 60 12.50 -2.66 11.44
N LYS A 61 11.95 -1.95 10.46
CA LYS A 61 10.52 -1.69 10.29
C LYS A 61 9.89 -2.70 9.34
N LEU A 62 8.64 -3.07 9.60
CA LEU A 62 7.86 -3.97 8.75
C LEU A 62 6.97 -3.14 7.82
N TYR A 63 7.19 -3.30 6.51
CA TYR A 63 6.41 -2.68 5.46
C TYR A 63 5.50 -3.71 4.81
N ILE A 64 4.24 -3.35 4.59
CA ILE A 64 3.19 -4.20 4.05
C ILE A 64 2.88 -3.78 2.62
N LEU A 65 2.88 -4.77 1.74
CA LEU A 65 2.53 -4.65 0.34
C LEU A 65 1.18 -5.35 0.13
N ASP A 66 0.16 -4.54 -0.07
CA ASP A 66 -1.22 -4.95 -0.28
C ASP A 66 -1.65 -4.53 -1.69
N GLN A 67 -2.36 -5.40 -2.41
CA GLN A 67 -2.70 -5.20 -3.81
C GLN A 67 -3.41 -3.86 -4.09
N LYS A 68 -4.17 -3.35 -3.11
CA LYS A 68 -5.06 -2.18 -3.30
C LYS A 68 -4.60 -0.93 -2.59
N LEU A 69 -3.48 -0.99 -1.87
CA LEU A 69 -3.01 0.11 -1.02
C LEU A 69 -1.59 0.49 -1.41
N PRO A 70 -1.15 1.73 -1.10
CA PRO A 70 0.27 2.04 -1.10
C PRO A 70 1.03 1.12 -0.12
N VAL A 71 2.36 1.17 -0.17
CA VAL A 71 3.19 0.50 0.83
C VAL A 71 2.97 1.16 2.18
N LEU A 72 2.58 0.36 3.17
CA LEU A 72 2.21 0.85 4.51
C LEU A 72 3.11 0.28 5.59
N THR A 73 3.22 0.98 6.72
CA THR A 73 3.64 0.33 7.97
C THR A 73 2.51 -0.58 8.46
N LEU A 74 2.84 -1.50 9.38
CA LEU A 74 1.85 -2.38 9.99
C LEU A 74 0.69 -1.62 10.64
N ASP A 75 0.98 -0.54 11.35
CA ASP A 75 -0.03 0.28 12.02
C ASP A 75 -0.96 0.99 11.02
N ALA A 76 -0.40 1.62 9.99
CA ALA A 76 -1.18 2.25 8.93
C ALA A 76 -2.09 1.23 8.22
N TRP A 77 -1.57 0.04 7.92
CA TRP A 77 -2.36 -1.03 7.31
C TRP A 77 -3.50 -1.50 8.22
N LEU A 78 -3.23 -1.69 9.51
CA LEU A 78 -4.26 -2.05 10.50
C LEU A 78 -5.36 -0.98 10.61
N ARG A 79 -5.00 0.32 10.57
CA ARG A 79 -5.97 1.44 10.57
C ARG A 79 -6.88 1.41 9.34
N VAL A 80 -6.31 1.24 8.14
CA VAL A 80 -7.07 1.18 6.88
C VAL A 80 -8.11 0.05 6.91
N TRP A 81 -7.73 -1.10 7.47
CA TRP A 81 -8.60 -2.26 7.62
C TRP A 81 -9.50 -2.23 8.86
N ASN A 82 -9.43 -1.16 9.67
CA ASN A 82 -10.14 -1.01 10.94
C ASN A 82 -9.96 -2.22 11.88
N ARG A 83 -8.71 -2.67 12.03
CA ARG A 83 -8.33 -3.80 12.89
C ARG A 83 -7.36 -3.33 13.97
N ARG A 84 -7.51 -3.89 15.17
CA ARG A 84 -6.58 -3.67 16.28
C ARG A 84 -5.43 -4.67 16.30
N THR A 85 -5.56 -5.79 15.59
CA THR A 85 -4.60 -6.89 15.64
C THR A 85 -4.46 -7.60 14.30
N ALA A 86 -3.28 -8.15 14.04
CA ALA A 86 -3.04 -9.09 12.95
C ALA A 86 -2.12 -10.24 13.40
N THR A 87 -2.31 -11.42 12.82
CA THR A 87 -1.37 -12.53 12.98
C THR A 87 -0.24 -12.39 11.96
N ILE A 88 1.00 -12.55 12.43
CA ILE A 88 2.20 -12.46 11.59
C ILE A 88 2.80 -13.84 11.41
N TYR A 89 3.10 -14.18 10.16
CA TYR A 89 3.85 -15.37 9.79
C TYR A 89 5.14 -14.96 9.07
N GLN A 90 6.28 -15.53 9.44
CA GLN A 90 7.53 -15.35 8.71
C GLN A 90 7.68 -16.44 7.65
N LEU A 91 8.10 -16.06 6.46
CA LEU A 91 8.54 -16.97 5.42
C LEU A 91 9.96 -17.45 5.74
N LYS A 92 10.13 -18.75 5.89
CA LYS A 92 11.42 -19.43 6.02
C LYS A 92 11.65 -20.29 4.78
N VAL A 93 12.79 -20.07 4.13
CA VAL A 93 13.27 -20.96 3.08
C VAL A 93 14.37 -21.80 3.70
N LEU A 94 14.09 -23.10 3.82
CA LEU A 94 15.02 -24.09 4.37
C LEU A 94 15.65 -24.83 3.20
N ASP A 95 16.98 -24.91 3.18
CA ASP A 95 17.69 -25.77 2.26
C ASP A 95 18.00 -27.11 2.94
N SER A 96 17.49 -28.21 2.39
CA SER A 96 17.82 -29.54 2.86
C SER A 96 18.00 -30.47 1.67
N LYS A 97 19.20 -31.04 1.53
CA LYS A 97 19.51 -32.08 0.54
C LYS A 97 19.07 -31.70 -0.90
N ASN A 98 19.44 -30.51 -1.38
CA ASN A 98 19.08 -29.96 -2.70
C ASN A 98 17.56 -29.81 -2.94
N LYS A 99 16.75 -29.77 -1.87
CA LYS A 99 15.32 -29.43 -1.94
C LYS A 99 15.06 -28.18 -1.10
N LYS A 100 14.78 -27.07 -1.78
CA LYS A 100 14.26 -25.86 -1.13
C LYS A 100 12.86 -26.16 -0.58
N LYS A 101 12.73 -26.16 0.74
CA LYS A 101 11.43 -26.27 1.42
C LYS A 101 11.02 -24.90 1.93
N ILE A 102 9.80 -24.50 1.58
CA ILE A 102 9.21 -23.27 2.08
C ILE A 102 8.36 -23.61 3.31
N LYS A 103 8.56 -22.86 4.39
CA LYS A 103 7.78 -22.99 5.63
C LYS A 103 7.29 -21.61 6.07
N LEU A 104 6.05 -21.56 6.54
CA LEU A 104 5.51 -20.40 7.24
C LEU A 104 5.54 -20.67 8.73
N GLU A 105 6.18 -19.78 9.49
CA GLU A 105 6.25 -19.88 10.95
C GLU A 105 5.47 -18.73 11.58
N LYS A 106 4.52 -19.04 12.45
CA LYS A 106 3.75 -18.02 13.18
C LYS A 106 4.68 -17.33 14.18
N CYS A 107 4.89 -16.02 14.00
CA CYS A 107 5.76 -15.21 14.86
C CYS A 107 5.00 -14.64 16.06
N GLY A 108 3.70 -14.43 15.93
CA GLY A 108 2.88 -13.86 16.99
C GLY A 108 1.68 -13.07 16.47
N VAL A 109 1.12 -12.26 17.36
CA VAL A 109 0.03 -11.33 17.06
C VAL A 109 0.55 -9.92 17.31
N ALA A 110 0.53 -9.10 16.27
CA ALA A 110 0.82 -7.69 16.41
C ALA A 110 -0.44 -6.91 16.78
N LYS A 111 -0.24 -5.80 17.49
CA LYS A 111 -1.28 -4.89 17.93
C LYS A 111 -1.00 -3.52 17.34
N LEU A 112 -2.06 -2.81 16.96
CA LEU A 112 -1.99 -1.41 16.56
C LEU A 112 -1.45 -0.60 17.75
N SER A 113 -0.29 0.05 17.59
CA SER A 113 0.27 0.90 18.65
C SER A 113 -0.42 2.25 18.72
N ASP A 114 -0.65 2.87 17.56
CA ASP A 114 -1.24 4.22 17.48
C ASP A 114 -2.50 4.25 16.58
N PRO A 115 -3.69 4.45 17.17
CA PRO A 115 -4.93 4.50 16.42
C PRO A 115 -5.17 5.83 15.70
N SER A 116 -4.50 6.93 16.09
CA SER A 116 -4.78 8.27 15.56
C SER A 116 -3.53 8.90 14.98
N ILE A 117 -3.57 9.17 13.69
CA ILE A 117 -2.54 9.96 13.02
C ILE A 117 -3.25 11.07 12.26
N GLU A 118 -2.80 12.30 12.50
CA GLU A 118 -3.22 13.47 11.74
C GLU A 118 -2.46 13.50 10.41
N VAL A 119 -3.17 13.77 9.32
CA VAL A 119 -2.54 13.82 8.00
C VAL A 119 -1.88 15.17 7.82
N ASN A 120 -0.56 15.18 7.61
CA ASN A 120 0.13 16.38 7.18
C ASN A 120 -0.08 16.58 5.67
N THR A 121 -1.14 17.28 5.32
CA THR A 121 -1.54 17.53 3.92
C THR A 121 -0.59 18.49 3.20
N GLU A 122 0.03 19.43 3.92
CA GLU A 122 1.06 20.33 3.38
C GLU A 122 2.27 19.53 2.91
N LYS A 123 2.78 18.63 3.76
CA LYS A 123 3.89 17.74 3.40
C LYS A 123 3.54 16.85 2.19
N LEU A 124 2.33 16.30 2.13
CA LEU A 124 1.90 15.53 0.96
C LEU A 124 1.83 16.40 -0.30
N THR A 125 1.37 17.64 -0.17
CA THR A 125 1.31 18.60 -1.28
C THR A 125 2.72 18.90 -1.81
N ASP A 126 3.66 19.17 -0.92
CA ASP A 126 5.06 19.41 -1.27
C ASP A 126 5.69 18.21 -1.99
N GLU A 127 5.51 17.00 -1.45
CA GLU A 127 6.08 15.80 -2.04
C GLU A 127 5.47 15.47 -3.41
N VAL A 128 4.17 15.67 -3.60
CA VAL A 128 3.54 15.48 -4.92
C VAL A 128 4.02 16.55 -5.90
N THR A 129 4.14 17.80 -5.44
CA THR A 129 4.63 18.93 -6.27
C THR A 129 6.05 18.65 -6.76
N LYS A 130 6.94 18.21 -5.86
CA LYS A 130 8.30 17.80 -6.21
C LYS A 130 8.32 16.65 -7.20
N LEU A 131 7.49 15.61 -6.98
CA LEU A 131 7.45 14.42 -7.85
C LEU A 131 6.89 14.71 -9.24
N LEU A 132 6.06 15.75 -9.39
CA LEU A 132 5.52 16.23 -10.66
C LEU A 132 6.35 17.35 -11.29
N GLU A 133 7.41 17.82 -10.62
CA GLU A 133 8.26 18.92 -11.08
C GLU A 133 7.47 20.22 -11.37
N ILE A 134 6.40 20.47 -10.60
CA ILE A 134 5.54 21.66 -10.77
C ILE A 134 6.23 22.87 -10.13
N ASN A 135 6.46 23.91 -10.94
CA ASN A 135 6.87 25.22 -10.45
C ASN A 135 5.61 25.97 -9.98
N GLN A 136 5.32 25.95 -8.67
CA GLN A 136 4.12 26.60 -8.16
C GLN A 136 4.13 28.11 -8.42
N VAL A 137 3.16 28.60 -9.21
CA VAL A 137 3.00 30.03 -9.52
C VAL A 137 1.83 30.60 -8.71
N THR A 138 2.05 31.69 -7.98
CA THR A 138 1.07 32.31 -7.07
C THR A 138 0.02 33.21 -7.77
N GLN A 139 -0.07 33.20 -9.10
CA GLN A 139 -0.96 34.09 -9.84
C GLN A 139 -2.43 33.64 -9.75
N LYS A 140 -3.35 34.60 -9.90
CA LYS A 140 -4.82 34.38 -9.84
C LYS A 140 -5.24 33.21 -10.74
N GLU A 141 -5.56 32.11 -10.10
CA GLU A 141 -5.97 30.84 -10.69
C GLU A 141 -7.33 31.02 -11.38
N ASN A 142 -7.40 30.72 -12.68
CA ASN A 142 -8.63 30.93 -13.47
C ASN A 142 -9.53 29.69 -13.51
N SER A 143 -9.02 28.51 -13.15
CA SER A 143 -9.81 27.27 -13.11
C SER A 143 -9.29 26.28 -12.08
N ILE A 144 -10.21 25.73 -11.27
CA ILE A 144 -9.94 24.71 -10.26
C ILE A 144 -10.65 23.42 -10.69
N VAL A 145 -9.93 22.31 -10.67
CA VAL A 145 -10.50 20.97 -10.85
C VAL A 145 -10.25 20.16 -9.59
N GLU A 146 -11.32 19.61 -9.00
CA GLU A 146 -11.22 18.65 -7.92
C GLU A 146 -11.15 17.23 -8.49
N ILE A 147 -10.07 16.53 -8.16
CA ILE A 147 -9.85 15.16 -8.61
C ILE A 147 -10.64 14.22 -7.70
N PRO A 148 -11.36 13.22 -8.26
CA PRO A 148 -12.14 12.29 -7.47
C PRO A 148 -11.33 11.67 -6.32
N PRO A 149 -11.92 11.55 -5.12
CA PRO A 149 -11.19 11.19 -3.91
C PRO A 149 -10.50 9.83 -4.02
N LEU A 150 -9.27 9.75 -3.51
CA LEU A 150 -8.61 8.47 -3.27
C LEU A 150 -9.16 7.89 -1.96
N SER A 151 -10.08 6.93 -2.12
CA SER A 151 -10.81 6.35 -0.99
C SER A 151 -9.86 5.78 0.07
N LYS A 152 -10.07 6.16 1.34
CA LYS A 152 -9.30 5.70 2.51
C LYS A 152 -7.81 6.07 2.52
N LEU A 153 -7.37 6.94 1.62
CA LEU A 153 -5.95 7.29 1.53
C LEU A 153 -5.49 8.13 2.73
N ALA A 154 -6.37 8.87 3.42
CA ALA A 154 -6.01 9.58 4.64
C ALA A 154 -5.60 8.58 5.75
N LYS A 155 -6.30 7.45 5.85
CA LYS A 155 -5.99 6.36 6.80
C LYS A 155 -4.65 5.66 6.53
N CYS A 156 -4.15 5.78 5.30
CA CYS A 156 -2.84 5.25 4.90
C CYS A 156 -1.68 6.08 5.44
N TYR A 157 -1.93 7.33 5.87
CA TYR A 157 -0.86 8.22 6.30
C TYR A 157 -0.09 7.67 7.50
N GLY A 158 1.21 7.89 7.46
CA GLY A 158 2.16 7.63 8.54
C GLY A 158 3.41 8.45 8.29
N GLU A 159 4.00 8.98 9.36
CA GLU A 159 5.25 9.75 9.30
C GLU A 159 6.46 8.83 9.04
N ASP A 160 6.48 8.24 7.86
CA ASP A 160 7.52 7.34 7.40
C ASP A 160 7.79 7.62 5.93
N GLU A 161 9.07 7.77 5.58
CA GLU A 161 9.51 8.16 4.23
C GLU A 161 8.97 7.23 3.14
N ILE A 162 9.00 5.91 3.36
CA ILE A 162 8.52 4.92 2.38
C ILE A 162 7.00 5.03 2.21
N VAL A 163 6.27 5.25 3.31
CA VAL A 163 4.82 5.41 3.27
C VAL A 163 4.44 6.69 2.52
N ILE A 164 5.06 7.81 2.88
CA ILE A 164 4.83 9.10 2.24
C ILE A 164 5.13 9.00 0.75
N TYR A 165 6.31 8.51 0.36
CA TYR A 165 6.66 8.33 -1.04
C TYR A 165 5.66 7.43 -1.78
N SER A 166 5.23 6.31 -1.18
CA SER A 166 4.26 5.43 -1.81
C SER A 166 2.87 6.06 -1.96
N MET A 167 2.45 6.90 -1.02
CA MET A 167 1.20 7.66 -1.10
C MET A 167 1.28 8.74 -2.17
N THR A 168 2.37 9.52 -2.19
CA THR A 168 2.68 10.52 -3.22
C THR A 168 2.63 9.92 -4.61
N ARG A 169 3.23 8.74 -4.80
CA ARG A 169 3.17 8.00 -6.06
C ARG A 169 1.75 7.57 -6.44
N ALA A 170 0.94 7.14 -5.46
CA ALA A 170 -0.46 6.78 -5.72
C ALA A 170 -1.30 8.01 -6.15
N ILE A 171 -1.03 9.17 -5.54
CA ILE A 171 -1.65 10.45 -5.94
C ILE A 171 -1.22 10.83 -7.37
N LYS A 172 0.08 10.79 -7.68
CA LYS A 172 0.59 11.05 -9.04
C LYS A 172 -0.07 10.17 -10.09
N LEU A 173 -0.13 8.86 -9.85
CA LEU A 173 -0.79 7.93 -10.77
C LEU A 173 -2.28 8.25 -10.97
N LYS A 174 -2.96 8.71 -9.92
CA LYS A 174 -4.36 9.15 -10.04
C LYS A 174 -4.47 10.41 -10.89
N LEU A 175 -3.60 11.39 -10.68
CA LEU A 175 -3.55 12.61 -11.50
C LEU A 175 -3.28 12.30 -12.97
N GLU A 176 -2.29 11.44 -13.26
CA GLU A 176 -1.96 11.01 -14.62
C GLU A 176 -3.16 10.33 -15.31
N ASN A 177 -3.90 9.48 -14.59
CA ASN A 177 -5.07 8.80 -15.15
C ASN A 177 -6.27 9.73 -15.41
N GLU A 178 -6.45 10.76 -14.58
CA GLU A 178 -7.62 11.66 -14.68
C GLU A 178 -7.37 12.85 -15.61
N LEU A 179 -6.13 13.36 -15.65
CA LEU A 179 -5.78 14.57 -16.41
C LEU A 179 -5.08 14.26 -17.73
N CYS A 180 -4.52 13.06 -17.90
CA CYS A 180 -3.73 12.67 -19.07
C CYS A 180 -2.69 13.75 -19.41
N ASP A 181 -2.66 14.22 -20.66
CA ASP A 181 -1.70 15.22 -21.15
C ASP A 181 -1.84 16.60 -20.47
N ASN A 182 -2.99 16.90 -19.85
CA ASN A 182 -3.19 18.16 -19.13
C ASN A 182 -2.36 18.24 -17.84
N ILE A 183 -1.78 17.14 -17.36
CA ILE A 183 -0.90 17.15 -16.19
C ILE A 183 0.28 18.12 -16.33
N ASN A 184 0.77 18.33 -17.57
CA ASN A 184 1.87 19.23 -17.86
C ASN A 184 1.49 20.73 -17.81
N ARG A 185 0.19 21.03 -17.67
CA ARG A 185 -0.34 22.39 -17.60
C ARG A 185 -0.67 22.81 -16.16
N ILE A 186 -0.43 21.93 -15.20
CA ILE A 186 -0.72 22.20 -13.80
C ILE A 186 0.23 23.30 -13.30
N SER A 187 -0.34 24.39 -12.81
CA SER A 187 0.40 25.49 -12.19
C SER A 187 0.50 25.34 -10.68
N LYS A 188 -0.43 24.61 -10.05
CA LYS A 188 -0.43 24.33 -8.61
C LYS A 188 -1.24 23.08 -8.29
N ILE A 189 -0.92 22.43 -7.17
CA ILE A 189 -1.76 21.41 -6.55
C ILE A 189 -1.91 21.70 -5.05
N ASP A 190 -3.05 21.32 -4.49
CA ASP A 190 -3.27 21.27 -3.05
C ASP A 190 -3.90 19.91 -2.68
N VAL A 191 -3.25 19.15 -1.81
CA VAL A 191 -3.84 17.94 -1.22
C VAL A 191 -4.62 18.36 0.02
N VAL A 192 -5.87 17.93 0.12
CA VAL A 192 -6.74 18.20 1.28
C VAL A 192 -7.35 16.92 1.81
N GLN A 193 -7.58 16.87 3.12
CA GLN A 193 -8.25 15.75 3.77
C GLN A 193 -9.76 15.99 3.78
N ASP A 194 -10.52 14.99 3.30
CA ASP A 194 -11.98 14.94 3.40
C ASP A 194 -12.38 13.64 4.10
N GLY A 195 -12.57 13.72 5.42
CA GLY A 195 -12.80 12.57 6.28
C GLY A 195 -11.67 11.54 6.20
N ASP A 196 -11.99 10.34 5.72
CA ASP A 196 -11.04 9.25 5.51
C ASP A 196 -10.31 9.31 4.15
N ASN A 197 -10.68 10.26 3.29
CA ASN A 197 -10.18 10.36 1.93
C ASN A 197 -9.18 11.52 1.79
N LEU A 198 -8.40 11.46 0.71
CA LEU A 198 -7.66 12.62 0.22
C LEU A 198 -8.27 13.07 -1.09
N VAL A 199 -8.48 14.38 -1.20
CA VAL A 199 -8.90 15.08 -2.42
C VAL A 199 -7.73 15.91 -2.90
N VAL A 200 -7.54 15.98 -4.21
CA VAL A 200 -6.49 16.81 -4.81
C VAL A 200 -7.16 17.90 -5.60
N LYS A 201 -6.86 19.15 -5.25
CA LYS A 201 -7.25 20.33 -6.01
C LYS A 201 -6.14 20.68 -6.96
N VAL A 202 -6.49 20.85 -8.22
CA VAL A 202 -5.55 21.12 -9.31
C VAL A 202 -5.91 22.44 -9.94
N TYR A 203 -4.88 23.26 -10.18
CA TYR A 203 -5.01 24.59 -10.76
C TYR A 203 -4.21 24.65 -12.06
N PHE A 204 -4.75 25.36 -13.05
CA PHE A 204 -4.16 25.59 -14.35
C PHE A 204 -3.85 27.08 -14.51
#